data_AF-A0A0K8V5Z2-F1
#
_entry.id   AF-A0A0K8V5Z2-F1
#
_cell.length_a   1.000
_cell.length_b   1.000
_cell.length_c   1.000
_cell.angle_alpha   90.00
_cell.angle_beta   90.00
_cell.angle_gamma   90.00
#
_symmetry.space_group_name_H-M   'P 1'
#
loop_
_entity.id
_entity.type
_entity.pdbx_description
1 polymer ?
#
loop_
_entity_poly.entity_id
_entity_poly.type
_entity_poly.pdbx_seq_one_letter_code
_entity_poly.pdbx_strand_id
1 'polypeptide(L)'
;MHFTPMLYISLYFLALSFKDVICFFDPVSLTVGVGVGLGALTGFGVLKDQTYCRLTECCNERSIPGDVYKLKVMIQKRLFGQHIVKQQLISALEAHFNPRSSSRKPLVMSFHGTPGTGKNFVADMIAEALYEKGIKSRFVHKYTGRLDFPLQKIVGSYNVS
;
A
#
# COMPACT_ATOMS: atom_id res chain seq x y z
N MET A 1 -25.63 -65.33 -22.53
CA MET A 1 -26.15 -63.96 -22.33
C MET A 1 -26.06 -63.55 -20.85
N HIS A 2 -24.86 -63.49 -20.26
CA HIS A 2 -24.68 -63.15 -18.82
C HIS A 2 -23.68 -62.01 -18.55
N PHE A 3 -23.13 -61.38 -19.61
CA PHE A 3 -22.06 -60.39 -19.46
C PHE A 3 -22.56 -58.95 -19.23
N THR A 4 -23.74 -58.61 -19.76
CA THR A 4 -24.35 -57.27 -19.64
C THR A 4 -24.81 -56.88 -18.22
N PRO A 5 -25.40 -57.75 -17.37
CA PRO A 5 -25.79 -57.34 -16.01
C PRO A 5 -24.58 -57.12 -15.11
N MET A 6 -23.49 -57.85 -15.32
CA MET A 6 -22.29 -57.79 -14.49
C MET A 6 -21.53 -56.47 -14.71
N LEU A 7 -21.54 -55.95 -15.94
CA LEU A 7 -20.94 -54.66 -16.30
C LEU A 7 -21.75 -53.47 -15.75
N TYR A 8 -23.09 -53.59 -15.74
CA TYR A 8 -23.97 -52.57 -15.18
C TYR A 8 -23.87 -52.49 -13.65
N ILE A 9 -23.76 -53.64 -12.98
CA ILE A 9 -23.53 -53.71 -11.53
C ILE A 9 -22.16 -53.13 -11.19
N SER A 10 -21.11 -53.45 -11.96
CA SER A 10 -19.77 -52.88 -11.78
C SER A 10 -19.77 -51.34 -11.94
N LEU A 11 -20.41 -50.82 -12.99
CA LEU A 11 -20.58 -49.37 -13.19
C LEU A 11 -21.39 -48.72 -12.06
N TYR A 12 -22.40 -49.39 -11.53
CA TYR A 12 -23.21 -48.90 -10.41
C TYR A 12 -22.41 -48.86 -9.10
N PHE A 13 -21.61 -49.90 -8.80
CA PHE A 13 -20.70 -49.90 -7.66
C PHE A 13 -19.59 -48.85 -7.80
N LEU A 14 -19.05 -48.65 -9.01
CA LEU A 14 -18.09 -47.59 -9.28
C LEU A 14 -18.71 -46.21 -9.02
N ALA A 15 -19.92 -45.97 -9.54
CA ALA A 15 -20.66 -44.72 -9.34
C ALA A 15 -21.05 -44.47 -7.87
N LEU A 16 -21.38 -45.50 -7.10
CA LEU A 16 -21.61 -45.41 -5.66
C LEU A 16 -20.32 -45.00 -4.93
N SER A 17 -19.19 -45.63 -5.28
CA SER A 17 -17.89 -45.28 -4.70
C SER A 17 -17.46 -43.84 -4.99
N PHE A 18 -17.80 -43.30 -6.18
CA PHE A 18 -17.54 -41.90 -6.52
C PHE A 18 -18.45 -40.90 -5.78
N LYS A 19 -19.67 -41.29 -5.37
CA LYS A 19 -20.56 -40.41 -4.59
C LYS A 19 -20.03 -40.14 -3.17
N ASP A 20 -19.49 -41.16 -2.53
CA ASP A 20 -18.96 -41.04 -1.17
C ASP A 20 -17.67 -40.19 -1.11
N VAL A 21 -16.88 -40.18 -2.20
CA VAL A 21 -15.67 -39.34 -2.34
C VAL A 21 -16.01 -37.85 -2.50
N ILE A 22 -17.13 -37.51 -3.15
CA ILE A 22 -17.59 -36.12 -3.30
C ILE A 22 -18.10 -35.58 -1.96
N CYS A 23 -18.73 -36.43 -1.12
CA CYS A 23 -19.19 -36.04 0.22
C CYS A 23 -18.06 -35.87 1.26
N PHE A 24 -16.87 -36.44 1.02
CA PHE A 24 -15.72 -36.22 1.90
C PHE A 24 -15.15 -34.80 1.78
N PHE A 25 -15.43 -34.13 0.66
CA PHE A 25 -15.04 -32.76 0.41
C PHE A 25 -16.29 -31.86 0.47
N ASP A 26 -16.72 -31.53 1.69
CA ASP A 26 -17.64 -30.41 1.90
C ASP A 26 -17.09 -29.17 1.14
N PRO A 27 -17.91 -28.42 0.36
CA PRO A 27 -17.48 -27.18 -0.29
C PRO A 27 -16.77 -26.19 0.65
N VAL A 28 -17.11 -26.19 1.95
CA VAL A 28 -16.43 -25.47 3.02
C VAL A 28 -15.02 -26.02 3.27
N SER A 29 -14.83 -27.33 3.28
CA SER A 29 -13.50 -27.95 3.46
C SER A 29 -12.60 -27.76 2.24
N LEU A 30 -13.16 -27.77 1.02
CA LEU A 30 -12.43 -27.41 -0.19
C LEU A 30 -12.02 -25.93 -0.20
N THR A 31 -12.91 -25.03 0.22
CA THR A 31 -12.59 -23.58 0.29
C THR A 31 -11.58 -23.26 1.38
N VAL A 32 -11.65 -23.91 2.55
CA VAL A 32 -10.65 -23.76 3.62
C VAL A 32 -9.33 -24.40 3.22
N GLY A 33 -9.33 -25.61 2.64
CA GLY A 33 -8.12 -26.31 2.20
C GLY A 33 -7.38 -25.58 1.09
N VAL A 34 -8.10 -25.04 0.10
CA VAL A 34 -7.54 -24.21 -0.97
C VAL A 34 -7.09 -22.84 -0.43
N GLY A 35 -7.85 -22.22 0.47
CA GLY A 35 -7.50 -20.94 1.09
C GLY A 35 -6.22 -21.00 1.94
N VAL A 36 -6.08 -22.05 2.75
CA VAL A 36 -4.89 -22.27 3.60
C VAL A 36 -3.71 -22.78 2.73
N GLY A 37 -3.97 -23.70 1.79
CA GLY A 37 -2.95 -24.24 0.90
C GLY A 37 -2.36 -23.17 -0.03
N LEU A 38 -3.19 -22.40 -0.73
CA LEU A 38 -2.71 -21.29 -1.56
C LEU A 38 -2.14 -20.15 -0.74
N GLY A 39 -2.70 -19.83 0.44
CA GLY A 39 -2.15 -18.78 1.31
C GLY A 39 -0.77 -19.13 1.88
N ALA A 40 -0.51 -20.41 2.17
CA ALA A 40 0.79 -20.90 2.60
C ALA A 40 1.79 -21.02 1.42
N LEU A 41 1.32 -21.42 0.23
CA LEU A 41 2.17 -21.61 -0.96
C LEU A 41 2.51 -20.29 -1.67
N THR A 42 1.58 -19.34 -1.73
CA THR A 42 1.74 -18.05 -2.44
C THR A 42 2.04 -16.88 -1.49
N GLY A 43 1.94 -17.11 -0.18
CA GLY A 43 2.23 -16.13 0.86
C GLY A 43 1.07 -15.16 1.10
N PHE A 44 0.76 -14.94 2.37
CA PHE A 44 -0.25 -13.98 2.85
C PHE A 44 -0.13 -12.58 2.24
N GLY A 45 1.09 -12.16 1.84
CA GLY A 45 1.34 -10.90 1.15
C GLY A 45 0.67 -10.76 -0.23
N VAL A 46 0.61 -11.82 -1.02
CA VAL A 46 0.01 -11.80 -2.37
C VAL A 46 -1.51 -11.70 -2.27
N LEU A 47 -2.12 -12.50 -1.39
CA LEU A 47 -3.55 -12.43 -1.11
C LEU A 47 -3.95 -11.04 -0.59
N LYS A 48 -3.15 -10.45 0.31
CA LYS A 48 -3.37 -9.10 0.82
C LYS A 48 -3.30 -8.05 -0.29
N ASP A 49 -2.32 -8.14 -1.19
CA ASP A 49 -2.17 -7.16 -2.28
C ASP A 49 -3.33 -7.22 -3.29
N GLN A 50 -3.77 -8.44 -3.64
CA GLN A 50 -4.81 -8.67 -4.64
C GLN A 50 -6.24 -8.43 -4.14
N THR A 51 -6.48 -8.49 -2.83
CA THR A 51 -7.81 -8.30 -2.24
C THR A 51 -7.92 -6.98 -1.49
N TYR A 52 -7.32 -6.89 -0.30
CA TYR A 52 -7.43 -5.76 0.61
C TYR A 52 -6.81 -4.48 0.04
N CYS A 53 -5.58 -4.55 -0.46
CA CYS A 53 -4.86 -3.39 -1.00
C CYS A 53 -5.36 -2.90 -2.36
N ARG A 54 -6.35 -3.58 -2.94
CA ARG A 54 -7.09 -3.10 -4.12
C ARG A 54 -8.20 -2.13 -3.73
N LEU A 55 -8.77 -2.29 -2.54
CA LEU A 55 -9.89 -1.48 -2.04
C LEU A 55 -9.44 -0.39 -1.08
N THR A 56 -8.29 -0.56 -0.44
CA THR A 56 -7.72 0.42 0.51
C THR A 56 -6.26 0.70 0.22
N GLU A 57 -5.78 1.83 0.73
CA GLU A 57 -4.40 2.23 0.60
C GLU A 57 -3.52 1.40 1.55
N CYS A 58 -2.47 0.80 0.99
CA CYS A 58 -1.53 -0.08 1.68
C CYS A 58 -0.10 0.42 1.53
N CYS A 59 0.78 0.01 2.43
CA CYS A 59 2.22 0.26 2.28
C CYS A 59 2.78 -0.70 1.22
N ASN A 60 2.74 -0.30 -0.04
CA ASN A 60 3.29 -0.99 -1.19
C ASN A 60 3.75 0.03 -2.25
N GLU A 61 4.44 -0.45 -3.28
CA GLU A 61 4.98 0.40 -4.37
C GLU A 61 3.87 1.09 -5.19
N ARG A 62 2.63 0.56 -5.17
CA ARG A 62 1.49 1.18 -5.85
C ARG A 62 1.08 2.48 -5.16
N SER A 63 0.83 2.42 -3.86
CA SER A 63 0.37 3.59 -3.08
C SER A 63 1.51 4.54 -2.69
N ILE A 64 2.73 4.03 -2.56
CA ILE A 64 3.94 4.80 -2.20
C ILE A 64 5.02 4.58 -3.28
N PRO A 65 4.85 5.15 -4.48
CA PRO A 65 5.80 4.97 -5.58
C PRO A 65 7.16 5.66 -5.32
N GLY A 66 7.23 6.64 -4.43
CA GLY A 66 8.49 7.31 -4.10
C GLY A 66 9.15 8.01 -5.31
N ASP A 67 8.35 8.60 -6.21
CA ASP A 67 8.82 9.10 -7.50
C ASP A 67 9.56 10.45 -7.37
N VAL A 68 10.84 10.38 -7.00
CA VAL A 68 11.71 11.55 -6.85
C VAL A 68 11.96 12.26 -8.18
N TYR A 69 11.93 11.53 -9.30
CA TYR A 69 12.07 12.12 -10.63
C TYR A 69 10.87 13.01 -10.99
N LYS A 70 9.65 12.55 -10.73
CA LYS A 70 8.42 13.36 -10.86
C LYS A 70 8.50 14.62 -10.00
N LEU A 71 9.01 14.51 -8.77
CA LEU A 71 9.22 15.70 -7.91
C LEU A 71 10.18 16.70 -8.56
N LYS A 72 11.33 16.24 -9.07
CA LYS A 72 12.32 17.09 -9.75
C LYS A 72 11.68 17.86 -10.91
N VAL A 73 10.90 17.18 -11.75
CA VAL A 73 10.18 17.81 -12.86
C VAL A 73 9.14 18.82 -12.36
N MET A 74 8.36 18.49 -11.33
CA MET A 74 7.36 19.38 -10.74
C MET A 74 8.00 20.66 -10.20
N ILE A 75 9.08 20.55 -9.42
CA ILE A 75 9.78 21.71 -8.86
C ILE A 75 10.37 22.56 -9.97
N GLN A 76 10.96 21.96 -11.01
CA GLN A 76 11.50 22.73 -12.14
C GLN A 76 10.43 23.53 -12.88
N LYS A 77 9.24 22.96 -13.09
CA LYS A 77 8.16 23.57 -13.86
C LYS A 77 7.30 24.53 -13.05
N ARG A 78 7.13 24.31 -11.74
CA ARG A 78 6.15 25.02 -10.91
C ARG A 78 6.77 25.91 -9.83
N LEU A 79 8.03 25.67 -9.43
CA LEU A 79 8.69 26.44 -8.38
C LEU A 79 9.68 27.45 -8.96
N PHE A 80 9.34 28.73 -8.84
CA PHE A 80 10.12 29.86 -9.34
C PHE A 80 10.89 30.55 -8.21
N GLY A 81 12.06 31.12 -8.51
CA GLY A 81 12.88 31.88 -7.54
C GLY A 81 13.56 31.06 -6.45
N GLN A 82 13.21 29.78 -6.26
CA GLN A 82 13.76 28.91 -5.20
C GLN A 82 14.78 27.90 -5.74
N HIS A 83 15.95 28.38 -6.16
CA HIS A 83 16.99 27.53 -6.76
C HIS A 83 17.71 26.64 -5.73
N ILE A 84 17.86 27.07 -4.47
CA ILE A 84 18.50 26.29 -3.40
C ILE A 84 17.68 25.03 -3.09
N VAL A 85 16.35 25.16 -3.02
CA VAL A 85 15.44 24.04 -2.79
C VAL A 85 15.61 22.97 -3.87
N LYS A 86 15.77 23.37 -5.14
CA LYS A 86 15.90 22.43 -6.27
C LYS A 86 17.06 21.44 -6.11
N GLN A 87 18.18 21.88 -5.54
CA GLN A 87 19.36 21.03 -5.40
C GLN A 87 19.30 20.22 -4.09
N GLN A 88 19.08 20.91 -2.97
CA GLN A 88 19.20 20.26 -1.66
C GLN A 88 18.06 19.28 -1.35
N LEU A 89 16.83 19.59 -1.80
CA LEU A 89 15.66 18.72 -1.57
C LEU A 89 15.78 17.41 -2.36
N ILE A 90 16.12 17.51 -3.64
CA ILE A 90 16.19 16.35 -4.54
C ILE A 90 17.30 15.40 -4.08
N SER A 91 18.50 15.91 -3.81
CA SER A 91 19.61 15.07 -3.34
C SER A 91 19.32 14.39 -2.00
N ALA A 92 18.64 15.07 -1.06
CA ALA A 92 18.27 14.48 0.22
C ALA A 92 17.24 13.34 0.06
N LEU A 93 16.25 13.51 -0.83
CA LEU A 93 15.24 12.49 -1.11
C LEU A 93 15.83 11.31 -1.88
N GLU A 94 16.65 11.55 -2.91
CA GLU A 94 17.33 10.48 -3.66
C GLU A 94 18.18 9.61 -2.71
N ALA A 95 18.93 10.23 -1.79
CA ALA A 95 19.72 9.50 -0.80
C ALA A 95 18.85 8.69 0.18
N HIS A 96 17.70 9.23 0.60
CA HIS A 96 16.82 8.57 1.57
C HIS A 96 16.01 7.41 0.98
N PHE A 97 15.56 7.54 -0.27
CA PHE A 97 14.81 6.52 -1.00
C PHE A 97 15.70 5.52 -1.73
N ASN A 98 17.03 5.66 -1.66
CA ASN A 98 17.95 4.71 -2.28
C ASN A 98 17.87 3.34 -1.58
N PRO A 99 17.41 2.29 -2.29
CA PRO A 99 17.26 0.96 -1.69
C PRO A 99 18.59 0.34 -1.26
N ARG A 100 19.72 0.84 -1.78
CA ARG A 100 21.07 0.37 -1.42
C ARG A 100 21.62 1.01 -0.15
N SER A 101 21.02 2.11 0.34
CA SER A 101 21.50 2.85 1.50
C SER A 101 20.34 3.28 2.40
N SER A 102 19.61 2.30 2.95
CA SER A 102 18.48 2.58 3.83
C SER A 102 18.95 3.24 5.14
N SER A 103 18.55 4.50 5.33
CA SER A 103 18.79 5.21 6.59
C SER A 103 17.84 4.69 7.66
N ARG A 104 18.38 4.27 8.81
CA ARG A 104 17.56 3.94 9.99
C ARG A 104 16.94 5.17 10.67
N LYS A 105 17.37 6.39 10.29
CA LYS A 105 16.86 7.65 10.84
C LYS A 105 15.84 8.28 9.87
N PRO A 106 14.75 8.86 10.39
CA PRO A 106 13.78 9.57 9.56
C PRO A 106 14.42 10.82 8.94
N LEU A 107 14.02 11.14 7.70
CA LEU A 107 14.41 12.37 7.03
C LEU A 107 13.59 13.54 7.59
N VAL A 108 14.28 14.54 8.13
CA VAL A 108 13.66 15.76 8.67
C VAL A 108 14.12 16.96 7.85
N MET A 109 13.18 17.80 7.44
CA MET A 109 13.44 19.02 6.69
C MET A 109 12.77 20.21 7.36
N SER A 110 13.41 21.36 7.32
CA SER A 110 12.84 22.61 7.79
C SER A 110 12.86 23.66 6.69
N PHE A 111 11.68 24.14 6.29
CA PHE A 111 11.53 25.19 5.31
C PHE A 111 11.29 26.52 6.01
N HIS A 112 12.23 27.46 5.89
CA HIS A 112 12.14 28.80 6.48
C HIS A 112 12.04 29.88 5.41
N GLY A 113 11.49 31.04 5.78
CA GLY A 113 11.38 32.22 4.91
C GLY A 113 10.09 32.99 5.13
N THR A 114 9.90 34.09 4.39
CA THR A 114 8.71 34.95 4.50
C THR A 114 7.42 34.23 4.08
N PRO A 115 6.24 34.63 4.61
CA PRO A 115 4.95 34.10 4.13
C PRO A 115 4.79 34.28 2.61
N GLY A 116 4.06 33.36 1.96
CA GLY A 116 3.79 33.44 0.51
C GLY A 116 4.91 32.92 -0.42
N THR A 117 6.08 32.52 0.09
CA THR A 117 7.21 32.04 -0.74
C THR A 117 7.14 30.57 -1.17
N GLY A 118 6.02 29.90 -0.94
CA GLY A 118 5.79 28.53 -1.43
C GLY A 118 6.26 27.39 -0.53
N LYS A 119 6.56 27.61 0.77
CA LYS A 119 6.96 26.52 1.70
C LYS A 119 5.94 25.37 1.75
N ASN A 120 4.67 25.69 1.97
CA ASN A 120 3.59 24.68 1.98
C ASN A 120 3.41 24.04 0.60
N PHE A 121 3.59 24.83 -0.46
CA PHE A 121 3.51 24.33 -1.83
C PHE A 121 4.60 23.30 -2.14
N VAL A 122 5.82 23.50 -1.64
CA VAL A 122 6.90 22.50 -1.74
C VAL A 122 6.55 21.23 -0.96
N ALA A 123 6.04 21.35 0.27
CA ALA A 123 5.62 20.19 1.06
C ALA A 123 4.50 19.40 0.36
N ASP A 124 3.51 20.09 -0.22
CA ASP A 124 2.42 19.46 -0.97
C ASP A 124 2.94 18.76 -2.24
N MET A 125 3.88 19.37 -2.98
CA MET A 125 4.53 18.72 -4.13
C MET A 125 5.32 17.46 -3.74
N ILE A 126 5.98 17.45 -2.58
CA ILE A 126 6.66 16.25 -2.06
C ILE A 126 5.63 15.14 -1.84
N ALA A 127 4.52 15.42 -1.17
CA ALA A 127 3.47 14.43 -0.96
C ALA A 127 2.89 13.90 -2.28
N GLU A 128 2.56 14.78 -3.23
CA GLU A 128 2.06 14.43 -4.57
C GLU A 128 3.02 13.56 -5.40
N ALA A 129 4.32 13.66 -5.15
CA ALA A 129 5.33 12.88 -5.85
C ALA A 129 5.58 11.52 -5.18
N LEU A 130 5.61 11.49 -3.84
CA LEU A 130 5.94 10.28 -3.09
C LEU A 130 4.76 9.33 -2.89
N TYR A 131 3.54 9.85 -2.85
CA TYR A 131 2.32 9.08 -2.60
C TYR A 131 1.35 9.18 -3.77
N GLU A 132 0.74 8.06 -4.16
CA GLU A 132 -0.23 8.00 -5.26
C GLU A 132 -1.41 8.94 -5.03
N LYS A 133 -1.92 9.00 -3.80
CA LYS A 133 -3.01 9.89 -3.38
C LYS A 133 -2.56 11.28 -2.93
N GLY A 134 -1.26 11.57 -3.01
CA GLY A 134 -0.67 12.84 -2.59
C GLY A 134 -1.03 13.23 -1.16
N ILE A 135 -1.43 14.48 -0.96
CA ILE A 135 -1.85 15.02 0.36
C ILE A 135 -3.07 14.33 0.97
N LYS A 136 -3.83 13.55 0.18
CA LYS A 136 -5.00 12.79 0.64
C LYS A 136 -4.65 11.35 1.01
N SER A 137 -3.38 10.96 0.88
CA SER A 137 -2.90 9.65 1.31
C SER A 137 -3.11 9.49 2.81
N ARG A 138 -3.51 8.29 3.25
CA ARG A 138 -3.60 7.94 4.67
C ARG A 138 -2.25 7.94 5.39
N PHE A 139 -1.15 8.00 4.64
CA PHE A 139 0.23 8.05 5.14
C PHE A 139 0.77 9.47 5.20
N VAL A 140 0.00 10.47 4.76
CA VAL A 140 0.38 11.88 4.77
C VAL A 140 -0.52 12.62 5.75
N HIS A 141 0.10 13.20 6.77
CA HIS A 141 -0.58 13.94 7.83
C HIS A 141 -0.12 15.39 7.78
N LYS A 142 -1.06 16.31 7.60
CA LYS A 142 -0.79 17.75 7.50
C LYS A 142 -1.44 18.48 8.67
N TYR A 143 -0.62 19.13 9.48
CA TYR A 143 -1.08 19.93 10.60
C TYR A 143 -0.74 21.40 10.40
N THR A 144 -1.72 22.27 10.66
CA THR A 144 -1.63 23.72 10.66
C THR A 144 -1.80 24.21 12.08
N GLY A 145 -0.72 24.72 12.70
CA GLY A 145 -0.68 25.01 14.14
C GLY A 145 -1.88 25.78 14.70
N ARG A 146 -2.31 26.88 14.07
CA ARG A 146 -3.46 27.67 14.57
C ARG A 146 -4.82 27.00 14.39
N LEU A 147 -4.95 26.09 13.41
CA LEU A 147 -6.22 25.42 13.12
C LEU A 147 -6.36 24.16 13.96
N ASP A 148 -5.31 23.33 13.99
CA ASP A 148 -5.36 22.03 14.67
C ASP A 148 -5.02 22.14 16.16
N PHE A 149 -4.20 23.14 16.53
CA PHE A 149 -3.70 23.33 17.90
C PHE A 149 -3.85 24.78 18.38
N PRO A 150 -5.09 25.31 18.49
CA PRO A 150 -5.35 26.73 18.75
C PRO A 150 -4.91 27.20 20.14
N LEU A 151 -4.91 26.32 21.14
CA LEU A 151 -4.74 26.68 22.55
C LEU A 151 -3.60 25.89 23.19
N GLN A 152 -2.54 26.60 23.55
CA GLN A 152 -1.38 26.02 24.24
C GLN A 152 -1.74 25.39 25.60
N LYS A 153 -2.80 25.89 26.26
CA LYS A 153 -3.21 25.41 27.59
C LYS A 153 -3.77 23.98 27.60
N ILE A 154 -4.16 23.45 26.45
CA ILE A 154 -4.79 22.12 26.32
C ILE A 154 -3.98 21.18 25.43
N VAL A 155 -2.66 21.38 25.35
CA VAL A 155 -1.77 20.55 24.53
C VAL A 155 -1.89 19.06 24.85
N GLY A 156 -2.11 18.71 26.13
CA GLY A 156 -2.28 17.32 26.56
C GLY A 156 -3.57 16.64 26.08
N SER A 157 -4.56 17.39 25.55
CA SER A 157 -5.79 16.80 25.00
C SER A 157 -5.74 16.61 23.49
N TYR A 158 -4.71 17.12 22.81
CA TYR A 158 -4.59 16.97 21.36
C TYR A 158 -4.02 15.59 21.01
N ASN A 159 -4.78 14.84 20.20
CA ASN A 159 -4.32 13.56 19.65
C ASN A 159 -3.87 13.74 18.21
N VAL A 160 -2.66 13.30 17.92
CA VAL A 160 -2.03 13.35 16.60
C VAL A 160 -1.94 11.90 16.11
N SER A 161 -2.90 11.50 15.28
CA SER A 161 -3.01 10.15 14.69
C SER A 161 -2.35 10.06 13.34
#